data_AF-A0A7X4FU83-F1
#
_entry.id   AF-A0A7X4FU83-F1
#
_cell.length_a   1.000
_cell.length_b   1.000
_cell.length_c   1.000
_cell.angle_alpha   90.00
_cell.angle_beta   90.00
_cell.angle_gamma   90.00
#
_symmetry.space_group_name_H-M   'P 1'
#
loop_
_entity.id
_entity.type
_entity.pdbx_description
1 polymer ?
#
loop_
_entity_poly.entity_id
_entity_poly.type
_entity_poly.pdbx_seq_one_letter_code
_entity_poly.pdbx_strand_id
1 'polypeptide(L)'
;VPDGDGSLLDHSLYLYGSGMGNPNVHDHTNLPVVVAGGGAGRSKGGRHLKYAEPEPMANLHLALLDAVGVRLDKFADSTRRIETLLDPLSLAG
;
A
#
# COMPACT_ATOMS: atom_id res chain seq x y z
N VAL A 1 -11.23 7.08 20.26
CA VAL A 1 -11.28 6.04 21.31
C VAL A 1 -9.90 5.43 21.36
N PRO A 2 -9.23 5.43 22.52
CA PRO A 2 -7.92 4.78 22.66
C PRO A 2 -8.00 3.27 22.48
N ASP A 3 -6.99 2.68 21.85
CA ASP A 3 -6.74 1.25 21.65
C ASP A 3 -5.25 1.01 21.91
N GLY A 4 -4.88 0.75 23.17
CA GLY A 4 -3.48 0.69 23.60
C GLY A 4 -2.83 2.07 23.67
N ASP A 5 -1.73 2.25 22.94
CA ASP A 5 -0.92 3.48 22.87
C ASP A 5 -1.38 4.46 21.77
N GLY A 6 -2.46 4.14 21.05
CA GLY A 6 -3.02 4.99 19.99
C GLY A 6 -4.52 4.78 19.79
N SER A 7 -4.99 4.99 18.58
CA SER A 7 -6.32 4.59 18.11
C SER A 7 -6.22 3.36 17.22
N LEU A 8 -7.35 2.67 16.99
CA LEU A 8 -7.38 1.53 16.06
C LEU A 8 -6.77 1.85 14.68
N LEU A 9 -6.95 3.08 14.19
CA LEU A 9 -6.39 3.51 12.92
C LEU A 9 -4.85 3.62 12.96
N ASP A 10 -4.27 3.99 14.10
CA ASP A 10 -2.81 4.06 14.28
C ASP A 10 -2.17 2.66 14.22
N HIS A 11 -2.92 1.62 14.59
CA HIS A 11 -2.48 0.22 14.61
C HIS A 11 -2.97 -0.62 13.44
N SER A 12 -3.70 -0.03 12.49
CA SER A 12 -4.26 -0.74 11.33
C SER A 12 -3.64 -0.26 10.01
N LEU A 13 -3.78 -1.09 8.99
CA LEU A 13 -3.59 -0.72 7.59
C LEU A 13 -4.84 -1.10 6.80
N TYR A 14 -5.35 -0.16 6.02
CA TYR A 14 -6.47 -0.32 5.12
C TYR A 14 -5.98 -0.19 3.69
N LEU A 15 -6.39 -1.14 2.84
CA LEU A 15 -6.29 -1.04 1.39
C LEU A 15 -7.71 -0.86 0.85
N TYR A 16 -7.96 0.24 0.17
CA TYR A 16 -9.23 0.53 -0.49
C TYR A 16 -8.98 0.86 -1.95
N GLY A 17 -9.76 0.29 -2.86
CA GLY A 17 -9.60 0.54 -4.28
C GLY A 17 -10.42 -0.38 -5.17
N SER A 18 -10.08 -0.37 -6.45
CA SER A 18 -10.68 -1.23 -7.46
C SER A 18 -9.62 -2.10 -8.13
N GLY A 19 -9.99 -3.33 -8.48
CA GLY A 19 -9.19 -4.18 -9.36
C GLY A 19 -9.22 -3.73 -10.83
N MET A 20 -10.07 -2.77 -11.20
CA MET A 20 -10.23 -2.25 -12.56
C MET A 20 -10.13 -0.72 -12.59
N GLY A 21 -9.35 -0.19 -13.54
CA GLY A 21 -9.19 1.24 -13.77
C GLY A 21 -10.25 1.78 -14.73
N ASN A 22 -10.50 1.08 -15.84
CA ASN A 22 -11.60 1.37 -16.75
C ASN A 22 -12.51 0.14 -16.90
N PRO A 23 -13.70 0.14 -16.27
CA PRO A 23 -14.58 -1.01 -16.31
C PRO A 23 -15.20 -1.27 -17.70
N ASN A 24 -15.29 -0.26 -18.57
CA ASN A 24 -15.90 -0.42 -19.90
C ASN A 24 -15.13 -1.37 -20.81
N VAL A 25 -13.82 -1.46 -20.61
CA VAL A 25 -12.93 -2.32 -21.42
C VAL A 25 -12.23 -3.38 -20.57
N HIS A 26 -12.70 -3.59 -19.33
CA HIS A 26 -12.10 -4.52 -18.37
C HIS A 26 -10.58 -4.29 -18.18
N ASP A 27 -10.18 -3.01 -18.11
CA ASP A 27 -8.77 -2.65 -17.94
C ASP A 27 -8.34 -2.72 -16.47
N HIS A 28 -7.22 -3.38 -16.25
CA HIS A 28 -6.57 -3.57 -14.95
C HIS A 28 -5.38 -2.62 -14.74
N THR A 29 -5.21 -1.61 -15.59
CA THR A 29 -4.18 -0.56 -15.43
C THR A 29 -4.72 0.69 -14.73
N ASN A 30 -3.81 1.53 -14.21
CA ASN A 30 -4.09 2.81 -13.55
C ASN A 30 -5.22 2.72 -12.49
N LEU A 31 -5.07 1.75 -11.58
CA LEU A 31 -6.09 1.42 -10.60
C LEU A 31 -6.24 2.52 -9.54
N PRO A 32 -7.48 2.89 -9.16
CA PRO A 32 -7.71 3.78 -8.03
C PRO A 32 -7.44 3.01 -6.73
N VAL A 33 -6.36 3.38 -6.04
CA VAL A 33 -5.91 2.70 -4.80
C VAL A 33 -5.56 3.73 -3.73
N VAL A 34 -6.04 3.47 -2.52
CA VAL A 34 -5.72 4.21 -1.29
C VAL A 34 -5.21 3.22 -0.25
N VAL A 35 -4.06 3.52 0.34
CA VAL A 35 -3.56 2.86 1.55
C VAL A 35 -3.62 3.87 2.69
N ALA A 36 -4.25 3.48 3.81
CA ALA A 36 -4.47 4.36 4.95
C ALA A 36 -4.22 3.63 6.28
N GLY A 37 -3.90 4.40 7.32
CA GLY A 37 -3.61 3.89 8.67
C GLY A 37 -2.14 4.00 9.04
N GLY A 38 -1.88 3.91 10.35
CA GLY A 38 -0.55 4.11 10.94
C GLY A 38 0.34 2.88 10.88
N GLY A 39 -0.22 1.68 10.65
CA GLY A 39 0.54 0.43 10.60
C GLY A 39 1.45 0.22 11.81
N ALA A 40 0.98 0.59 13.01
CA ALA A 40 1.76 0.61 14.25
C ALA A 40 3.04 1.46 14.14
N GLY A 41 2.91 2.67 13.60
CA GLY A 41 4.01 3.62 13.41
C GLY A 41 4.86 3.40 12.16
N ARG A 42 4.57 2.36 11.36
CA ARG A 42 5.29 2.07 10.11
C ARG A 42 4.87 2.96 8.94
N SER A 43 3.70 3.59 9.01
CA SER A 43 3.13 4.41 7.95
C SER A 43 2.78 5.80 8.49
N LYS A 44 3.28 6.85 7.82
CA LYS A 44 2.86 8.24 8.09
C LYS A 44 1.87 8.79 7.06
N GLY A 45 1.67 8.09 5.94
CA GLY A 45 0.82 8.53 4.84
C GLY A 45 1.28 9.83 4.17
N GLY A 46 0.34 10.58 3.60
CA GLY A 46 0.60 11.91 3.03
C GLY A 46 1.35 11.90 1.69
N ARG A 47 1.27 10.80 0.92
CA ARG A 47 1.96 10.64 -0.36
C ARG A 47 0.99 10.22 -1.46
N HIS A 48 1.29 10.67 -2.68
CA HIS A 48 0.71 10.13 -3.90
C HIS A 48 1.83 9.47 -4.69
N LEU A 49 1.74 8.14 -4.87
CA LEU A 49 2.72 7.36 -5.60
C LEU A 49 2.21 7.09 -7.01
N LYS A 50 2.99 7.50 -8.01
CA LYS A 50 2.78 7.15 -9.41
C LYS A 50 4.03 6.48 -9.94
N TYR A 51 3.87 5.26 -10.44
CA TYR A 51 4.96 4.53 -11.09
C TYR A 51 5.08 4.97 -12.55
N ALA A 52 6.32 5.01 -13.05
CA ALA A 52 6.59 5.40 -14.44
C ALA A 52 6.06 4.36 -15.44
N GLU A 53 6.20 3.08 -15.07
CA GLU A 53 5.71 1.92 -15.82
C GLU A 53 4.58 1.23 -15.04
N PRO A 54 3.74 0.41 -15.70
CA PRO A 54 2.74 -0.40 -15.02
C PRO A 54 3.35 -1.24 -13.89
N GLU A 55 2.89 -1.01 -12.67
CA GLU A 55 3.32 -1.75 -11.48
C GLU A 55 2.27 -2.81 -11.12
N PRO A 56 2.61 -4.10 -11.09
CA PRO A 56 1.68 -5.15 -10.68
C PRO A 56 1.13 -4.91 -9.27
N MET A 57 -0.20 -5.02 -9.11
CA MET A 57 -0.84 -4.91 -7.80
C MET A 57 -0.32 -5.94 -6.78
N ALA A 58 0.15 -7.10 -7.25
CA ALA A 58 0.75 -8.09 -6.39
C ALA A 58 2.00 -7.58 -5.64
N ASN A 59 2.76 -6.63 -6.22
CA ASN A 59 3.90 -6.01 -5.55
C ASN A 59 3.45 -5.14 -4.36
N LEU A 60 2.31 -4.44 -4.50
CA LEU A 60 1.67 -3.70 -3.41
C LEU A 60 1.19 -4.65 -2.31
N HIS A 61 0.49 -5.72 -2.67
CA HIS A 61 0.02 -6.72 -1.69
C HIS A 61 1.18 -7.36 -0.93
N LEU A 62 2.27 -7.73 -1.62
CA LEU A 62 3.46 -8.30 -0.99
C LEU A 62 4.07 -7.35 0.04
N ALA A 63 4.18 -6.05 -0.30
CA ALA A 63 4.67 -5.03 0.63
C ALA A 63 3.74 -4.81 1.83
N LEU A 64 2.41 -4.88 1.65
CA LEU A 64 1.45 -4.80 2.76
C LEU A 64 1.49 -6.04 3.67
N LEU A 65 1.70 -7.24 3.12
CA LEU A 65 1.90 -8.45 3.91
C LEU A 65 3.16 -8.34 4.77
N ASP A 66 4.26 -7.88 4.20
CA ASP A 66 5.50 -7.59 4.94
C ASP A 66 5.26 -6.49 6.00
N ALA A 67 4.39 -5.51 5.73
CA ALA A 67 4.02 -4.45 6.67
C ALA A 67 3.29 -4.97 7.92
N VAL A 68 2.54 -6.07 7.80
CA VAL A 68 1.81 -6.70 8.92
C VAL A 68 2.52 -7.93 9.49
N GLY A 69 3.78 -8.15 9.10
CA GLY A 69 4.63 -9.21 9.64
C GLY A 69 4.49 -10.57 8.95
N VAL A 70 3.69 -10.66 7.88
CA VAL A 70 3.55 -11.88 7.07
C VAL A 70 4.64 -11.87 6.00
N ARG A 71 5.70 -12.66 6.23
CA ARG A 71 6.85 -12.74 5.32
C ARG A 71 6.62 -13.78 4.24
N LEU A 72 6.63 -13.35 2.98
CA LEU A 72 6.55 -14.21 1.81
C LEU A 72 7.67 -13.87 0.83
N ASP A 73 8.13 -14.87 0.08
CA ASP A 73 9.08 -14.67 -1.02
C ASP A 73 8.43 -14.11 -2.28
N LYS A 74 7.17 -14.48 -2.51
CA LYS A 74 6.38 -14.08 -3.66
C LYS A 74 4.90 -14.14 -3.31
N PHE A 75 4.12 -13.24 -3.90
CA PHE A 75 2.66 -13.26 -3.88
C PHE A 75 2.13 -13.15 -5.32
N ALA A 76 1.27 -14.07 -5.76
CA ALA A 76 0.69 -14.07 -7.11
C ALA A 76 1.74 -13.80 -8.22
N ASP A 77 1.49 -12.81 -9.09
CA ASP A 77 2.34 -12.36 -10.19
C ASP A 77 3.34 -11.26 -9.78
N SER A 78 3.62 -11.10 -8.48
CA SER A 78 4.63 -10.14 -8.03
C SER A 78 6.00 -10.40 -8.67
N THR A 79 6.66 -9.31 -9.01
CA THR A 79 7.97 -9.26 -9.67
C THR A 79 9.04 -8.64 -8.78
N ARG A 80 8.65 -7.89 -7.75
CA ARG A 80 9.56 -7.24 -6.79
C ARG A 80 8.86 -6.89 -5.47
N ARG A 81 9.65 -6.57 -4.44
CA ARG A 81 9.17 -5.94 -3.21
C ARG A 81 9.21 -4.41 -3.34
N ILE A 82 8.16 -3.73 -2.89
CA ILE A 82 8.10 -2.27 -2.81
C ILE A 82 8.53 -1.87 -1.39
N GLU A 83 9.81 -1.54 -1.23
CA GLU A 83 10.36 -1.19 0.09
C GLU A 83 9.88 0.17 0.59
N THR A 84 9.65 1.12 -0.33
CA THR A 84 9.37 2.52 0.00
C THR A 84 7.88 2.84 0.13
N LEU A 85 7.02 1.82 0.17
CA LEU A 85 5.56 1.96 0.13
C LEU A 85 5.04 2.83 1.28
N LEU A 86 5.55 2.59 2.50
CA LEU A 86 5.06 3.22 3.73
C LEU A 86 5.95 4.37 4.21
N ASP A 87 7.05 4.65 3.49
CA ASP A 87 7.96 5.74 3.85
C ASP A 87 7.22 7.08 3.87
N PRO A 88 7.56 7.98 4.80
CA PRO A 88 6.99 9.31 4.84
C PRO A 88 7.43 10.15 3.64
N LEU A 89 6.66 11.21 3.32
CA LEU A 89 7.12 12.23 2.39
C LEU A 89 8.32 12.96 3.04
N SER A 90 9.53 12.72 2.58
CA SER A 90 10.67 13.56 2.95
C SER A 90 10.59 14.85 2.14
N LEU A 91 10.34 15.99 2.80
CA LEU A 91 10.67 17.28 2.21
C LEU A 91 12.20 17.31 2.11
N ALA A 92 12.74 17.29 0.89
CA ALA A 92 14.13 17.69 0.70
C ALA A 92 14.23 19.15 1.20
N GLY A 93 15.03 19.34 2.25
CA GLY A 93 15.30 20.66 2.82
C GLY A 93 16.12 21.54 1.90
#